data_AF-A0A0Q6F375-F1
#
_entry.id   AF-A0A0Q6F375-F1
#
_cell.length_a   1.000
_cell.length_b   1.000
_cell.length_c   1.000
_cell.angle_alpha   90.00
_cell.angle_beta   90.00
_cell.angle_gamma   90.00
#
_symmetry.space_group_name_H-M   'P 1'
#
loop_
_entity.id
_entity.type
_entity.pdbx_description
1 polymer ?
#
loop_
_entity_poly.entity_id
_entity_poly.type
_entity_poly.pdbx_seq_one_letter_code
_entity_poly.pdbx_strand_id
1 'polypeptide(L)' 'MRLAAADCSGAASQAASQTGGQVLSVSPRQQGGQTVCVVTVLVPGKDGGRPRRQTVTIRP' A
#
# COMPACT_ATOMS: atom_id res chain seq x y z
N MET A 1 -3.86 9.48 25.41
CA MET A 1 -4.79 9.01 24.37
C MET A 1 -4.32 9.61 23.05
N ARG A 2 -3.47 8.90 22.28
CA ARG A 2 -3.06 9.38 20.96
C ARG A 2 -4.30 9.30 20.08
N LEU A 3 -4.78 10.43 19.56
CA LEU A 3 -5.65 10.39 18.39
C LEU A 3 -4.93 9.47 17.39
N ALA A 4 -5.64 8.52 16.79
CA ALA A 4 -5.12 7.75 15.69
C ALA A 4 -4.76 8.74 14.59
N ALA A 5 -3.55 9.32 14.65
CA ALA A 5 -2.84 9.74 13.48
C ALA A 5 -3.00 8.56 12.54
N ALA A 6 -3.59 8.79 11.38
CA ALA A 6 -3.91 7.76 10.41
C ALA A 6 -2.61 7.05 9.99
N ASP A 7 -2.19 6.12 10.83
CA ASP A 7 -0.92 5.44 10.77
C ASP A 7 -1.20 4.24 9.89
N CYS A 8 -0.55 4.22 8.72
CA CYS A 8 -0.66 3.19 7.70
C CYS A 8 -0.14 1.81 8.15
N SER A 9 -0.16 1.53 9.45
CA SER A 9 0.27 0.32 10.15
C SER A 9 -0.33 -0.95 9.55
N GLY A 10 -1.61 -0.94 9.15
CA GLY A 10 -2.26 -2.08 8.47
C GLY A 10 -2.18 -2.06 6.93
N ALA A 11 -1.75 -0.95 6.32
CA ALA A 11 -1.84 -0.79 4.87
C ALA A 11 -0.87 -1.72 4.12
N ALA A 12 0.28 -2.05 4.71
CA ALA A 12 1.25 -2.96 4.09
C ALA A 12 0.68 -4.38 3.91
N SER A 13 0.14 -4.97 4.97
CA SER A 13 -0.41 -6.34 4.94
C SER A 13 -1.64 -6.43 4.04
N GLN A 14 -2.49 -5.39 4.07
CA GLN A 14 -3.64 -5.30 3.18
C GLN A 14 -3.20 -5.20 1.71
N ALA A 15 -2.24 -4.34 1.36
CA ALA A 15 -1.73 -4.21 0.00
C ALA A 15 -1.09 -5.51 -0.52
N ALA A 16 -0.31 -6.20 0.32
CA ALA A 16 0.31 -7.47 -0.03
C ALA A 16 -0.76 -8.54 -0.31
N SER A 17 -1.78 -8.63 0.54
CA SER A 17 -2.88 -9.60 0.38
C SER A 17 -3.74 -9.32 -0.85
N GLN A 18 -4.00 -8.03 -1.15
CA GLN A 18 -4.80 -7.63 -2.32
C GLN A 18 -4.08 -7.87 -3.65
N THR A 19 -2.75 -7.70 -3.67
CA THR A 19 -1.98 -7.73 -4.92
C THR A 19 -1.19 -9.01 -5.14
N GLY A 20 -1.04 -9.84 -4.09
CA GLY A 20 -0.11 -10.98 -4.09
C GLY A 20 1.36 -10.55 -4.25
N GLY A 21 1.66 -9.28 -3.98
CA GLY A 21 2.96 -8.67 -4.21
C GLY A 21 3.74 -8.39 -2.94
N GLN A 22 5.03 -8.08 -3.11
CA GLN A 22 5.90 -7.63 -2.04
C GLN A 22 5.77 -6.11 -1.86
N VAL A 23 5.56 -5.64 -0.63
CA VAL A 23 5.53 -4.20 -0.32
C VAL A 23 6.93 -3.63 -0.44
N LEU A 24 7.07 -2.55 -1.21
CA LEU A 24 8.29 -1.77 -1.38
C LEU A 24 8.29 -0.50 -0.53
N SER A 25 7.15 0.16 -0.39
CA SER A 25 7.02 1.37 0.42
C SER A 25 5.58 1.59 0.85
N VAL A 26 5.42 2.28 1.99
CA VAL A 26 4.15 2.77 2.52
C VAL A 26 4.33 4.23 2.84
N SER A 27 3.38 5.07 2.45
CA SER A 27 3.44 6.51 2.71
C SER A 27 2.05 7.10 2.97
N PRO A 28 1.83 7.77 4.11
CA PRO A 28 0.61 8.54 4.32
C PRO A 28 0.59 9.78 3.42
N ARG A 29 -0.60 10.12 2.92
CA ARG A 29 -0.88 11.29 2.07
C ARG A 29 -2.23 11.87 2.45
N GLN A 30 -2.38 13.19 2.31
CA GLN A 30 -3.69 13.85 2.40
C GLN A 30 -4.30 13.94 1.01
N GLN A 31 -5.52 13.43 0.83
CA GLN A 31 -6.28 13.53 -0.41
C GLN A 31 -7.71 13.98 -0.09
N GLY A 32 -8.10 15.15 -0.57
CA GLY A 32 -9.45 15.70 -0.33
C GLY A 32 -9.78 15.89 1.16
N GLY A 33 -8.79 16.26 1.98
CA GLY A 33 -8.97 16.42 3.44
C GLY A 33 -8.96 15.11 4.24
N GLN A 34 -8.83 13.96 3.59
CA GLN A 34 -8.72 12.66 4.25
C GLN A 34 -7.29 12.12 4.17
N THR A 35 -6.84 11.41 5.22
CA THR A 35 -5.59 10.65 5.13
C THR A 35 -5.80 9.36 4.36
N VAL A 36 -4.93 9.10 3.41
CA VAL A 36 -4.85 7.85 2.64
C VAL A 36 -3.42 7.30 2.69
N CYS A 37 -3.31 5.99 2.59
CA CYS A 37 -2.06 5.26 2.60
C CYS A 37 -1.72 4.83 1.18
N VAL A 38 -0.71 5.46 0.59
CA VAL A 38 -0.19 5.09 -0.72
C VAL A 38 0.87 4.01 -0.51
N VAL A 39 0.61 2.81 -1.01
CA VAL A 39 1.49 1.65 -0.88
C VAL A 39 1.98 1.25 -2.26
N THR A 40 3.30 1.13 -2.40
CA THR A 40 3.92 0.61 -3.62
C THR A 40 4.25 -0.86 -3.41
N VAL A 41 3.82 -1.72 -4.32
CA VAL A 41 4.08 -3.15 -4.31
C VAL A 41 4.80 -3.59 -5.59
N LEU A 42 5.57 -4.66 -5.49
CA LEU A 42 6.13 -5.40 -6.60
C LEU A 42 5.33 -6.69 -6.77
N VAL A 43 4.55 -6.76 -7.86
CA VAL A 43 3.75 -7.94 -8.19
C VAL A 43 4.58 -8.85 -9.10
N PRO A 44 4.79 -10.13 -8.73
CA PRO A 44 5.46 -11.09 -9.59
C PRO A 44 4.75 -11.24 -10.94
N GLY A 45 5.51 -11.37 -12.04
CA GLY A 45 4.94 -11.76 -13.32
C GLY A 45 4.61 -13.25 -13.35
N LYS A 46 3.72 -13.65 -14.24
CA LYS A 46 3.45 -15.07 -14.54
C LYS A 46 4.49 -15.60 -15.53
N ASP A 47 4.83 -16.88 -15.42
CA ASP A 47 5.66 -17.62 -16.40
C ASP A 47 7.01 -16.96 -16.72
N GLY A 48 7.72 -16.48 -15.69
CA GLY A 48 8.99 -15.78 -15.84
C GLY A 48 8.86 -14.34 -16.35
N GLY A 49 7.64 -13.82 -16.47
CA GLY A 49 7.36 -12.44 -16.82
C GLY A 49 7.97 -11.45 -15.82
N ARG A 50 8.35 -10.28 -16.32
CA ARG A 50 8.97 -9.22 -15.52
C ARG A 50 8.00 -8.74 -14.41
N PRO A 51 8.46 -8.66 -13.14
CA PRO A 51 7.66 -8.09 -12.06
C PRO A 51 7.17 -6.67 -12.37
N ARG A 52 5.96 -6.36 -11.95
CA ARG A 52 5.31 -5.06 -12.19
C ARG A 52 5.25 -4.28 -10.88
N ARG A 53 5.66 -3.00 -10.94
CA ARG A 53 5.44 -2.06 -9.84
C ARG A 53 4.01 -1.57 -9.94
N GLN A 54 3.25 -1.72 -8.86
CA GLN A 54 1.88 -1.24 -8.75
C GLN A 54 1.76 -0.35 -7.50
N THR A 55 0.97 0.71 -7.62
CA THR A 55 0.64 1.58 -6.49
C THR A 55 -0.82 1.37 -6.14
N VAL A 56 -1.10 1.15 -4.87
CA VAL A 56 -2.45 1.01 -4.32
C VAL A 56 -2.67 2.05 -3.24
N THR A 57 -3.88 2.60 -3.19
CA THR A 57 -4.29 3.58 -2.18
C THR A 57 -5.28 2.93 -1.23
N ILE A 58 -4.92 2.87 0.04
CA ILE A 58 -5.73 2.28 1.12
C ILE A 58 -6.22 3.40 2.03
N ARG A 59 -7.48 3.33 2.46
CA ARG A 59 -7.99 4.24 3.50
C ARG A 59 -7.76 3.59 4.88
N PRO A 60 -7.30 4.35 5.88
CA PRO A 60 -7.13 3.88 7.26
C PRO A 60 -8.42 3.29 7.85
#